data_AF-A0A1C6AXF1-F1
#
_entry.id   AF-A0A1C6AXF1-F1
#
_cell.length_a   1.000
_cell.length_b   1.000
_cell.length_c   1.000
_cell.angle_alpha   90.00
_cell.angle_beta   90.00
_cell.angle_gamma   90.00
#
_symmetry.space_group_name_H-M   'P 1'
#
loop_
_entity.id
_entity.type
_entity.pdbx_description
1 polymer ?
#
loop_
_entity_poly.entity_id
_entity_poly.type
_entity_poly.pdbx_seq_one_letter_code
_entity_poly.pdbx_strand_id
1 'polypeptide(L)'
;MAVSIGLAMMRVMTGISIFWLVVPGYLAAIVMSFFVPKIFTAIAFDSGGVASGPMTATFLLPFAQGACEALGGNVVTDAFGVVAMVAMTPLLTIQMLGLLYQLKMKKAAQETPPAPVDEEIIEL
;
A
#
# COMPACT_ATOMS: atom_id res chain seq x y z
N MET A 1 0.83 -2.55 -8.42
CA MET A 1 1.51 -3.85 -8.31
C MET A 1 2.63 -4.05 -9.34
N ALA A 2 2.57 -3.49 -10.55
CA ALA A 2 3.67 -3.63 -11.52
C ALA A 2 5.03 -3.19 -10.96
N VAL A 3 5.08 -2.06 -10.24
CA VAL A 3 6.32 -1.54 -9.63
C VAL A 3 6.91 -2.50 -8.59
N SER A 4 6.08 -3.07 -7.71
CA SER A 4 6.56 -3.99 -6.67
C SER A 4 7.10 -5.28 -7.26
N ILE A 5 6.46 -5.79 -8.32
CA ILE A 5 6.91 -6.99 -9.04
C ILE A 5 8.21 -6.69 -9.77
N GLY A 6 8.32 -5.56 -10.46
CA GLY A 6 9.55 -5.14 -11.13
C GLY A 6 10.73 -5.01 -10.15
N LEU A 7 10.50 -4.39 -8.99
CA LEU A 7 11.50 -4.31 -7.92
C LEU A 7 11.87 -5.70 -7.36
N ALA A 8 10.88 -6.57 -7.18
CA ALA A 8 11.11 -7.93 -6.70
C ALA A 8 11.95 -8.74 -7.71
N MET A 9 11.68 -8.63 -9.01
CA MET A 9 12.45 -9.31 -10.07
C MET A 9 13.87 -8.73 -10.20
N MET A 10 14.03 -7.41 -10.13
CA MET A 10 15.35 -6.78 -10.09
C MET A 10 16.18 -7.29 -8.90
N ARG A 11 15.54 -7.50 -7.75
CA ARG A 11 16.17 -8.07 -6.56
C ARG A 11 16.54 -9.54 -6.72
N VAL A 12 15.68 -10.36 -7.34
CA VAL A 12 16.01 -11.76 -7.69
C VAL A 12 17.28 -11.83 -8.55
N MET A 13 17.48 -10.88 -9.46
CA MET A 13 18.68 -10.81 -10.31
C MET A 13 19.93 -10.30 -9.58
N THR A 14 19.77 -9.39 -8.61
CA THR A 14 20.88 -8.70 -7.94
C THR A 14 21.27 -9.31 -6.58
N GLY A 15 20.47 -10.24 -6.05
CA GLY A 15 20.72 -10.89 -4.76
C GLY A 15 20.55 -9.98 -3.54
N ILE A 16 19.95 -8.80 -3.70
CA ILE A 16 19.72 -7.85 -2.59
C ILE A 16 18.81 -8.50 -1.55
N SER A 17 19.06 -8.26 -0.26
CA SER A 17 18.21 -8.80 0.81
C SER A 17 16.81 -8.18 0.78
N ILE A 18 15.78 -9.03 0.89
CA ILE A 18 14.36 -8.62 0.92
C ILE A 18 14.04 -7.59 1.99
N PHE A 19 14.72 -7.69 3.14
CA PHE A 19 14.40 -6.93 4.33
C PHE A 19 14.54 -5.43 4.08
N TRP A 20 15.43 -5.03 3.19
CA TRP A 20 15.61 -3.62 2.79
C TRP A 20 14.38 -3.02 2.09
N LEU A 21 13.49 -3.82 1.53
CA LEU A 21 12.28 -3.34 0.87
C LEU A 21 11.04 -3.54 1.75
N VAL A 22 10.93 -4.72 2.37
CA VAL A 22 9.75 -5.10 3.15
C VAL A 22 9.68 -4.35 4.48
N VAL A 23 10.81 -4.24 5.20
CA VAL A 23 10.83 -3.56 6.51
C VAL A 23 10.42 -2.10 6.40
N PRO A 24 11.06 -1.24 5.56
CA PRO A 24 10.66 0.16 5.47
C PRO A 24 9.26 0.32 4.90
N GLY A 25 8.83 -0.54 3.98
CA GLY A 25 7.49 -0.45 3.41
C GLY A 25 6.39 -0.79 4.43
N TYR A 26 6.55 -1.84 5.25
CA TYR A 26 5.60 -2.11 6.34
C TYR A 26 5.67 -1.06 7.44
N LEU A 27 6.86 -0.55 7.76
CA LEU A 27 7.00 0.55 8.73
C LEU A 27 6.25 1.80 8.26
N ALA A 28 6.40 2.16 6.98
CA ALA A 28 5.66 3.27 6.38
C ALA A 28 4.14 3.03 6.43
N ALA A 29 3.68 1.80 6.15
CA ALA A 29 2.26 1.45 6.22
C ALA A 29 1.70 1.57 7.65
N ILE A 30 2.44 1.10 8.66
CA ILE A 30 2.03 1.21 10.06
C ILE A 30 1.97 2.69 10.46
N VAL A 31 2.99 3.47 10.12
CA VAL A 31 3.03 4.91 10.42
C VAL A 31 1.86 5.65 9.75
N MET A 32 1.59 5.40 8.47
CA MET A 32 0.47 6.01 7.75
C MET A 32 -0.88 5.63 8.35
N SER A 33 -1.04 4.40 8.86
CA SER A 33 -2.31 3.95 9.43
C SER A 33 -2.82 4.82 10.59
N PHE A 34 -1.92 5.52 11.30
CA PHE A 34 -2.28 6.46 12.37
C PHE A 34 -2.85 7.78 11.85
N PHE A 35 -2.51 8.19 10.61
CA PHE A 35 -2.93 9.46 10.01
C PHE A 35 -4.11 9.30 9.04
N VAL A 36 -4.36 8.08 8.57
CA VAL A 36 -5.37 7.74 7.57
C VAL A 36 -6.69 7.34 8.25
N PRO A 37 -7.88 7.67 7.69
CA PRO A 37 -9.15 7.27 8.27
C PRO A 37 -9.30 5.76 8.32
N LYS A 38 -9.93 5.24 9.38
CA LYS A 38 -10.09 3.80 9.63
C LYS A 38 -10.69 3.02 8.45
N ILE A 39 -11.59 3.65 7.68
CA ILE A 39 -12.21 3.03 6.50
C ILE A 39 -11.17 2.68 5.41
N PHE A 40 -10.23 3.58 5.12
CA PHE A 40 -9.18 3.32 4.13
C PHE A 40 -8.21 2.25 4.62
N THR A 41 -7.84 2.28 5.90
CA THR A 41 -7.00 1.25 6.50
C THR A 41 -7.68 -0.13 6.41
N ALA A 42 -8.98 -0.22 6.72
CA ALA A 42 -9.74 -1.48 6.60
C ALA A 42 -9.77 -2.00 5.16
N ILE A 43 -10.06 -1.13 4.18
CA ILE A 43 -10.06 -1.50 2.76
C ILE A 43 -8.66 -1.94 2.33
N ALA A 44 -7.61 -1.29 2.82
CA ALA A 44 -6.22 -1.63 2.48
C ALA A 44 -5.85 -3.06 2.90
N PHE A 45 -6.25 -3.47 4.11
CA PHE A 45 -6.00 -4.82 4.60
C PHE A 45 -6.90 -5.89 3.94
N ASP A 46 -8.17 -5.57 3.67
CA ASP A 46 -9.11 -6.49 3.04
C ASP A 46 -8.78 -6.74 1.56
N SER A 47 -8.58 -5.66 0.80
CA SER A 47 -8.22 -5.73 -0.62
C SER A 47 -6.86 -6.41 -0.86
N GLY A 48 -5.95 -6.33 0.12
CA GLY A 48 -4.63 -6.93 0.04
C GLY A 48 -4.68 -8.45 -0.12
N GLY A 49 -5.42 -9.13 0.75
CA GLY A 49 -5.53 -10.59 0.70
C GLY A 49 -6.41 -11.07 -0.46
N VAL A 50 -7.56 -10.43 -0.65
CA VAL A 50 -8.60 -10.93 -1.58
C VAL A 50 -8.19 -10.77 -3.04
N ALA A 51 -7.64 -9.61 -3.42
CA ALA A 51 -7.28 -9.35 -4.81
C ALA A 51 -5.89 -9.89 -5.17
N SER A 52 -4.91 -9.73 -4.28
CA SER A 52 -3.52 -10.08 -4.58
C SER A 52 -3.16 -11.54 -4.26
N GLY A 53 -3.86 -12.16 -3.31
CA GLY A 53 -3.58 -13.54 -2.86
C GLY A 53 -3.70 -14.58 -3.98
N PRO A 54 -4.86 -14.70 -4.65
CA PRO A 54 -5.03 -15.69 -5.72
C PRO A 54 -4.05 -15.48 -6.88
N MET A 55 -3.83 -14.23 -7.31
CA MET A 55 -2.87 -13.92 -8.37
C MET A 55 -1.43 -14.30 -7.97
N THR A 56 -1.06 -14.02 -6.73
CA THR A 56 0.28 -14.32 -6.22
C THR A 56 0.53 -15.82 -6.14
N ALA A 57 -0.45 -16.58 -5.64
CA ALA A 57 -0.34 -18.02 -5.51
C ALA A 57 -0.37 -18.74 -6.87
N THR A 58 -1.22 -18.30 -7.80
CA THR A 58 -1.42 -18.99 -9.09
C THR A 58 -0.40 -18.63 -10.16
N PHE A 59 0.13 -17.40 -10.13
CA PHE A 59 1.02 -16.92 -11.20
C PHE A 59 2.39 -16.46 -10.68
N LEU A 60 2.41 -15.52 -9.72
CA LEU A 60 3.68 -14.89 -9.38
C LEU A 60 4.65 -15.81 -8.66
N LEU A 61 4.17 -16.64 -7.73
CA LEU A 61 5.04 -17.52 -6.96
C LEU A 61 5.70 -18.60 -7.85
N PRO A 62 4.95 -19.34 -8.71
CA PRO A 62 5.56 -20.23 -9.70
C PRO A 62 6.51 -19.51 -10.66
N PHE A 63 6.14 -18.31 -11.13
CA PHE A 63 6.98 -17.51 -12.02
C PHE A 63 8.30 -17.10 -11.34
N ALA A 64 8.23 -16.60 -10.11
CA ALA A 64 9.40 -16.20 -9.34
C ALA A 64 10.29 -17.40 -8.99
N GLN A 65 9.69 -18.55 -8.69
CA GLN A 65 10.44 -19.78 -8.46
C GLN A 65 11.22 -20.20 -9.71
N GLY A 66 10.58 -20.23 -10.89
CA GLY A 66 11.27 -20.55 -12.15
C GLY A 66 12.39 -19.56 -12.48
N ALA A 67 12.20 -18.27 -12.21
CA ALA A 67 13.24 -17.27 -12.36
C ALA A 67 14.42 -17.49 -11.38
N CYS A 68 14.14 -17.84 -10.13
CA CYS A 68 15.17 -18.14 -9.12
C CYS A 68 15.97 -19.40 -9.48
N GLU A 69 15.30 -20.47 -9.92
CA GLU A 69 15.95 -21.71 -10.36
C GLU A 69 16.89 -21.46 -11.55
N ALA A 70 16.46 -20.66 -12.52
CA ALA A 70 17.30 -20.30 -13.67
C ALA A 70 18.54 -19.47 -13.30
N LEU A 71 18.46 -18.68 -12.22
CA LEU A 71 19.55 -17.83 -11.73
C LEU A 71 20.42 -18.51 -10.65
N GLY A 72 20.05 -19.71 -10.18
CA GLY A 72 20.72 -20.39 -9.07
C GLY A 72 20.54 -19.71 -7.71
N GLY A 73 19.48 -18.91 -7.56
CA GLY A 73 19.16 -18.16 -6.34
C GLY A 73 18.48 -19.00 -5.26
N ASN A 74 18.16 -18.39 -4.12
CA ASN A 74 17.47 -19.08 -3.03
C ASN A 74 15.95 -18.90 -3.17
N VAL A 75 15.27 -19.97 -3.58
CA VAL A 75 13.82 -20.01 -3.78
C VAL A 75 13.06 -19.50 -2.55
N VAL A 76 13.52 -19.82 -1.34
CA VAL A 76 12.83 -19.42 -0.10
C VAL A 76 12.91 -17.91 0.11
N THR A 77 14.07 -17.29 -0.08
CA THR A 77 14.21 -15.84 0.17
C THR A 77 13.73 -15.00 -1.00
N ASP A 78 13.86 -15.51 -2.22
CA ASP A 78 13.65 -14.74 -3.44
C ASP A 78 12.23 -14.94 -3.98
N ALA A 79 11.77 -16.19 -4.13
CA ALA A 79 10.42 -16.47 -4.64
C ALA A 79 9.32 -16.14 -3.64
N PHE A 80 9.43 -16.55 -2.36
CA PHE A 80 8.48 -16.10 -1.34
C PHE A 80 8.59 -14.60 -1.06
N GLY A 81 9.75 -14.00 -1.36
CA GLY A 81 9.92 -12.57 -1.19
C GLY A 81 9.03 -11.72 -2.10
N VAL A 82 8.73 -12.23 -3.30
CA VAL A 82 7.78 -11.59 -4.23
C VAL A 82 6.39 -11.50 -3.60
N VAL A 83 5.98 -12.53 -2.84
CA VAL A 83 4.68 -12.57 -2.15
C VAL A 83 4.55 -11.41 -1.17
N ALA A 84 5.57 -11.19 -0.35
CA ALA A 84 5.59 -10.10 0.63
C ALA A 84 5.52 -8.73 -0.05
N MET A 85 6.26 -8.53 -1.14
CA MET A 85 6.28 -7.28 -1.91
C MET A 85 4.92 -6.97 -2.56
N VAL A 86 4.23 -7.99 -3.06
CA VAL A 86 2.90 -7.83 -3.66
C VAL A 86 1.83 -7.56 -2.61
N ALA A 87 1.82 -8.29 -1.49
CA ALA A 87 0.89 -8.08 -0.40
C ALA A 87 0.97 -6.66 0.21
N MET A 88 2.18 -6.08 0.25
CA MET A 88 2.42 -4.73 0.77
C MET A 88 1.92 -3.61 -0.15
N THR A 89 1.77 -3.86 -1.45
CA THR A 89 1.39 -2.83 -2.43
C THR A 89 -0.01 -2.24 -2.22
N PRO A 90 -1.09 -3.03 -2.10
CA PRO A 90 -2.44 -2.50 -1.82
C PRO A 90 -2.49 -1.77 -0.48
N LEU A 91 -1.74 -2.27 0.51
CA LEU A 91 -1.57 -1.62 1.81
C LEU A 91 -1.07 -0.18 1.68
N LEU A 92 0.06 0.03 1.00
CA LEU A 92 0.65 1.35 0.82
C LEU A 92 -0.19 2.25 -0.11
N THR A 93 -0.68 1.70 -1.22
CA THR A 93 -1.40 2.51 -2.23
C THR A 93 -2.73 3.05 -1.69
N ILE A 94 -3.49 2.26 -0.93
CA ILE A 94 -4.77 2.71 -0.37
C ILE A 94 -4.56 3.67 0.80
N GLN A 95 -3.55 3.45 1.64
CA GLN A 95 -3.22 4.40 2.70
C GLN A 95 -2.75 5.75 2.15
N MET A 96 -1.93 5.74 1.10
CA MET A 96 -1.54 6.97 0.38
C MET A 96 -2.77 7.71 -0.16
N LEU A 97 -3.72 6.99 -0.77
CA LEU A 97 -4.97 7.57 -1.25
C LEU A 97 -5.80 8.17 -0.11
N GLY A 98 -5.92 7.46 1.02
CA GLY A 98 -6.65 7.93 2.20
C GLY A 98 -6.02 9.18 2.83
N LEU A 99 -4.68 9.29 2.82
CA LEU A 99 -3.99 10.50 3.28
C LEU A 99 -4.26 11.68 2.33
N LEU A 100 -4.15 11.47 1.02
CA LEU A 100 -4.45 12.51 0.02
C LEU A 100 -5.90 13.00 0.11
N TYR A 101 -6.83 12.09 0.36
CA TYR A 101 -8.24 12.42 0.57
C TYR A 101 -8.45 13.31 1.80
N GLN A 102 -7.86 12.94 2.94
CA GLN A 102 -7.92 13.76 4.17
C GLN A 102 -7.32 15.16 3.97
N LEU A 103 -6.18 15.25 3.28
CA LEU A 103 -5.53 16.54 3.01
C LEU A 103 -6.41 17.42 2.13
N LYS A 104 -7.03 16.86 1.09
CA LYS A 104 -7.99 17.57 0.23
C LYS A 104 -9.22 18.04 1.01
N MET A 105 -9.79 17.21 1.87
CA MET A 105 -10.95 17.58 2.69
C MET A 105 -10.63 18.70 3.68
N LYS A 106 -9.48 18.64 4.35
CA LYS A 106 -9.02 19.71 5.26
C LYS A 106 -8.84 21.05 4.54
N LYS A 107 -8.30 21.02 3.32
CA LYS A 107 -8.11 22.23 2.51
C LYS A 107 -9.45 22.84 2.07
N ALA A 108 -10.40 22.02 1.62
CA ALA A 108 -11.73 22.49 1.23
C ALA A 108 -12.52 23.10 2.41
N ALA A 109 -12.38 22.53 3.61
CA ALA A 109 -13.00 23.07 4.83
C ALA A 109 -12.40 24.43 5.26
N GLN A 110 -11.15 24.72 4.91
CA GLN A 110 -10.52 26.03 5.16
C GLN A 110 -10.92 27.10 4.15
N GLU A 111 -11.29 26.72 2.93
CA GLU A 111 -11.69 27.64 1.86
C GLU A 111 -13.15 28.09 1.96
N THR A 112 -13.96 27.51 2.86
CA THR A 112 -15.34 27.94 3.13
C THR A 112 -15.37 28.76 4.42
N PRO A 113 -15.45 30.10 4.38
CA PRO A 113 -15.70 30.89 5.58
C PRO A 113 -17.01 30.44 6.23
N PRO A 114 -17.11 30.43 7.58
CA PRO A 114 -18.38 30.16 8.23
C PRO A 114 -19.42 31.12 7.67
N ALA A 115 -20.56 30.57 7.20
CA ALA A 115 -21.68 31.38 6.78
C ALA A 115 -22.02 32.35 7.91
N PRO A 116 -22.29 33.64 7.62
CA PRO A 116 -22.82 34.55 8.63
C PRO A 116 -24.02 33.87 9.26
N VAL A 117 -23.96 33.65 10.56
CA VAL A 117 -25.13 33.25 11.32
C VAL A 117 -26.02 34.48 11.25
N ASP A 118 -27.09 34.42 10.45
CA ASP A 118 -28.06 35.49 10.33
C ASP A 118 -28.62 35.78 11.74
N GLU A 119 -28.05 36.79 12.39
CA GLU A 119 -28.41 37.30 13.72
C GLU A 119 -29.71 38.14 13.65
N GLU A 120 -30.50 38.00 12.58
CA GLU A 120 -31.59 38.91 12.20
C GLU A 120 -33.00 38.37 12.57
N ILE A 121 -33.10 37.43 13.52
CA ILE A 121 -34.41 36.92 14.00
C ILE A 121 -34.54 37.05 15.52
N ILE A 122 -34.18 38.19 16.12
CA ILE A 122 -34.80 38.65 17.37
C ILE A 122 -34.79 40.19 17.43
N GLU A 123 -35.69 40.85 16.70
CA GLU A 123 -36.28 42.10 17.20
C GLU A 123 -37.81 41.97 17.09
N LEU A 124 -38.45 42.04 18.26
CA LEU A 124 -39.89 41.99 18.53
C LEU A 124 -40.55 43.33 18.24
#